data_AF-A0A1V3C705-F1
#
_entry.id   AF-A0A1V3C705-F1
#
_cell.length_a   1.000
_cell.length_b   1.000
_cell.length_c   1.000
_cell.angle_alpha   90.00
_cell.angle_beta   90.00
_cell.angle_gamma   90.00
#
_symmetry.space_group_name_H-M   'P 1'
#
loop_
_entity.id
_entity.type
_entity.pdbx_description
1 polymer ?
#
loop_
_entity_poly.entity_id
_entity_poly.type
_entity_poly.pdbx_seq_one_letter_code
_entity_poly.pdbx_strand_id
1 'polypeptide(L)'
;MEALAFFAEELLEPDEERTVASHIDTCATCASTLDELTGVGEALAAAPAPAMPRDVADLLDRRIAEAVRERAAESPARDDAAPAAGAPASGATVVPLSRRRRRGHGPGFMPKLMMVAAAAVVIGGGGAAVFNGMLSPAADQSSGVAAPLQEEGGGEAAPEAAQSYTPQVVRSETVYTDASLPEQAALTLDRSPVGGAPSSEGVEPMAPVEPVPAGVEECALLLGEEFGTRFTLVDDASYGDGGSRAWVLFAPRGERYEVYVVDPRCAQGGDTAKSVLDQGTVQAP
;
A
#
# COMPACT_ATOMS: atom_id res chain seq x y z
N MET A 1 19.02 12.02 14.83
CA MET A 1 18.26 13.09 14.15
C MET A 1 16.83 12.66 13.88
N GLU A 2 16.58 11.44 13.38
CA GLU A 2 15.23 10.93 13.09
C GLU A 2 14.22 11.05 14.26
N ALA A 3 14.61 10.72 15.49
CA ALA A 3 13.72 10.82 16.66
C ALA A 3 13.22 12.26 16.94
N LEU A 4 14.00 13.30 16.61
CA LEU A 4 13.55 14.70 16.78
C LEU A 4 12.53 15.09 15.71
N ALA A 5 12.69 14.60 14.48
CA ALA A 5 11.73 14.82 13.41
C ALA A 5 10.39 14.12 13.72
N PHE A 6 10.43 12.88 14.21
CA PHE A 6 9.22 12.18 14.65
C PHE A 6 8.57 12.83 15.86
N PHE A 7 9.35 13.38 16.78
CA PHE A 7 8.81 14.18 17.89
C PHE A 7 8.12 15.45 17.38
N ALA A 8 8.71 16.17 16.42
CA ALA A 8 8.14 17.38 15.85
C ALA A 8 6.81 17.15 15.10
N GLU A 9 6.66 15.98 14.45
CA GLU A 9 5.45 15.58 13.72
C GLU A 9 4.45 14.77 14.58
N GLU A 10 4.66 14.69 15.90
CA GLU A 10 3.81 13.94 16.84
C GLU A 10 3.63 12.44 16.48
N LEU A 11 4.66 11.81 15.90
CA LEU A 11 4.62 10.41 15.42
C LEU A 11 5.22 9.39 16.39
N LEU A 12 5.75 9.82 17.53
CA LEU A 12 6.35 8.91 18.52
C LEU A 12 5.30 8.21 19.38
N GLU A 13 5.66 7.02 19.87
CA GLU A 13 4.85 6.35 20.90
C GLU A 13 4.91 7.14 22.22
N PRO A 14 3.85 7.12 23.05
CA PRO A 14 3.77 7.97 24.25
C PRO A 14 4.90 7.78 25.27
N ASP A 15 5.53 6.61 25.31
CA ASP A 15 6.68 6.33 26.19
C ASP A 15 7.99 6.88 25.62
N GLU A 16 8.16 6.82 24.31
CA GLU A 16 9.30 7.38 23.59
C GLU A 16 9.26 8.91 23.59
N GLU A 17 8.08 9.49 23.36
CA GLU A 17 7.83 10.93 23.41
C GLU A 17 8.27 11.53 24.75
N ARG A 18 7.86 10.92 25.87
CA ARG A 18 8.29 11.34 27.22
C ARG A 18 9.80 11.27 27.42
N THR A 19 10.44 10.25 26.86
CA THR A 19 11.89 10.05 26.95
C THR A 19 12.63 11.12 26.16
N VAL A 20 12.18 11.40 24.94
CA VAL A 20 12.76 12.42 24.06
C VAL A 20 12.53 13.83 24.63
N ALA A 21 11.33 14.13 25.16
CA ALA A 21 11.03 15.39 25.83
C ALA A 21 11.97 15.65 27.03
N SER A 22 12.16 14.66 27.90
CA SER A 22 13.10 14.73 29.03
C SER A 22 14.55 14.98 28.58
N HIS A 23 14.95 14.40 27.44
CA HIS A 23 16.26 14.66 26.86
C HIS A 23 16.39 16.09 26.33
N ILE A 24 15.38 16.59 25.60
CA ILE A 24 15.35 17.95 25.06
C ILE A 24 15.47 18.99 26.18
N ASP A 25 14.77 18.79 27.31
CA ASP A 25 14.83 19.68 28.48
C ASP A 25 16.25 19.84 29.06
N THR A 26 17.13 18.85 28.83
CA THR A 26 18.49 18.84 29.38
C THR A 26 19.58 19.09 28.32
N CYS A 27 19.24 19.08 27.03
CA CYS A 27 20.17 19.20 25.93
C CYS A 27 19.85 20.41 25.04
N ALA A 28 20.53 21.54 25.30
CA ALA A 28 20.32 22.80 24.57
C ALA A 28 20.48 22.67 23.05
N THR A 29 21.38 21.81 22.57
CA THR A 29 21.55 21.55 21.14
C THR A 29 20.33 20.89 20.53
N CYS A 30 19.73 19.91 21.22
CA CYS A 30 18.51 19.25 20.75
C CYS A 30 17.30 20.19 20.77
N ALA A 31 17.17 21.04 21.80
CA ALA A 31 16.15 22.07 21.85
C ALA A 31 16.28 23.07 20.68
N SER A 32 17.48 23.57 20.42
CA SER A 32 17.74 24.47 19.28
C SER A 32 17.45 23.81 17.93
N THR A 33 17.78 22.53 17.78
CA THR A 33 17.50 21.79 16.53
C THR A 33 15.99 21.59 16.34
N LEU A 34 15.26 21.34 17.42
CA LEU A 34 13.81 21.22 17.37
C LEU A 34 13.15 22.55 16.96
N ASP A 35 13.60 23.68 17.53
CA ASP A 35 13.13 25.01 17.17
C ASP A 35 13.37 25.35 15.68
N GLU A 36 14.49 24.91 15.12
CA GLU A 36 14.78 25.08 13.68
C GLU A 36 13.79 24.28 12.81
N LEU A 37 13.47 23.04 13.20
CA LEU A 37 12.55 22.18 12.45
C LEU A 37 11.11 22.70 12.51
N THR A 38 10.63 23.08 13.70
CA THR A 38 9.28 23.64 13.87
C THR A 38 9.16 24.98 13.15
N GLY A 39 10.21 25.80 13.16
CA GLY A 39 10.26 27.06 12.42
C GLY A 39 10.11 26.90 10.90
N VAL A 40 10.64 25.84 10.30
CA VAL A 40 10.42 25.54 8.87
C VAL A 40 8.96 25.16 8.61
N GLY A 41 8.36 24.33 9.46
CA GLY A 41 6.95 23.96 9.36
C GLY A 41 6.03 25.19 9.43
N GLU A 42 6.27 26.08 10.39
CA GLU A 42 5.52 27.34 10.52
C GLU A 42 5.70 28.26 9.30
N ALA A 43 6.92 28.37 8.77
CA ALA A 43 7.19 29.18 7.59
C ALA A 43 6.47 28.65 6.33
N LEU A 44 6.43 27.33 6.15
CA LEU A 44 5.69 26.69 5.06
C LEU A 44 4.17 26.81 5.25
N ALA A 45 3.67 26.70 6.48
CA ALA A 45 2.25 26.88 6.78
C ALA A 45 1.79 28.34 6.59
N ALA A 46 2.67 29.31 6.81
CA ALA A 46 2.41 30.72 6.57
C ALA A 46 2.42 31.09 5.07
N ALA A 47 2.97 30.22 4.20
CA ALA A 47 2.98 30.47 2.78
C ALA A 47 1.54 30.40 2.22
N PRO A 48 1.07 31.43 1.50
CA PRO A 48 -0.26 31.42 0.93
C PRO A 48 -0.38 30.31 -0.12
N ALA A 49 -1.42 29.48 0.00
CA ALA A 49 -1.70 28.45 -0.98
C ALA A 49 -1.90 29.07 -2.37
N PRO A 50 -1.31 28.50 -3.44
CA PRO A 50 -1.53 28.98 -4.79
C PRO A 50 -3.02 28.85 -5.14
N ALA A 51 -3.54 29.82 -5.90
CA ALA A 51 -4.92 29.77 -6.35
C ALA A 51 -5.14 28.55 -7.26
N MET A 52 -6.22 27.80 -7.00
CA MET A 52 -6.60 26.66 -7.83
C MET A 52 -6.96 27.14 -9.25
N PRO A 53 -6.38 26.55 -10.31
CA PRO A 53 -6.79 26.82 -11.68
C PRO A 53 -8.28 26.51 -11.90
N ARG A 54 -8.98 27.41 -12.59
CA ARG A 54 -10.45 27.31 -12.75
C ARG A 54 -10.88 26.08 -13.54
N ASP A 55 -10.09 25.69 -14.54
CA ASP A 55 -10.30 24.50 -15.34
C ASP A 55 -10.25 23.22 -14.51
N VAL A 56 -9.35 23.13 -13.52
CA VAL A 56 -9.29 22.01 -12.57
C VAL A 56 -10.53 22.00 -11.67
N ALA A 57 -10.95 23.16 -11.15
CA ALA A 57 -12.17 23.26 -10.36
C ALA A 57 -13.41 22.83 -11.16
N ASP A 58 -13.55 23.32 -12.39
CA ASP A 58 -14.65 22.97 -13.29
C ASP A 58 -14.66 21.47 -13.67
N LEU A 59 -13.48 20.85 -13.77
CA LEU A 59 -13.36 19.41 -13.99
C LEU A 59 -13.82 18.62 -12.76
N LEU A 60 -13.40 19.01 -11.57
CA LEU A 60 -13.83 18.37 -10.31
C LEU A 60 -15.34 18.49 -10.13
N ASP A 61 -15.91 19.67 -10.33
CA ASP A 61 -17.36 19.89 -10.24
C ASP A 61 -18.13 19.02 -11.23
N ARG A 62 -17.62 18.87 -12.46
CA ARG A 62 -18.21 17.99 -13.47
C ARG A 62 -18.16 16.52 -13.09
N ARG A 63 -17.03 16.05 -12.55
CA ARG A 63 -16.85 14.67 -12.09
C ARG A 63 -17.72 14.35 -10.89
N ILE A 64 -17.85 15.28 -9.95
CA ILE A 64 -18.75 15.14 -8.79
C ILE A 64 -20.21 15.09 -9.28
N ALA A 65 -20.61 15.97 -10.19
CA ALA A 65 -21.96 15.97 -10.75
C ALA A 65 -22.28 14.68 -11.52
N GLU A 66 -21.32 14.13 -12.25
CA GLU A 66 -21.42 12.84 -12.95
C GLU A 66 -21.60 11.69 -11.95
N ALA A 67 -20.73 11.58 -10.95
CA ALA A 67 -20.80 10.55 -9.91
C ALA A 67 -22.11 10.62 -9.11
N VAL A 68 -22.64 11.82 -8.86
CA VAL A 68 -23.96 11.99 -8.20
C VAL A 68 -25.10 11.48 -9.09
N ARG A 69 -25.05 11.74 -10.40
CA ARG A 69 -26.07 11.22 -11.33
C ARG A 69 -26.02 9.70 -11.45
N GLU A 70 -24.83 9.12 -11.49
CA GLU A 70 -24.63 7.66 -11.51
C GLU A 70 -25.24 6.99 -10.28
N ARG A 71 -24.92 7.49 -9.07
CA ARG A 71 -25.55 6.99 -7.83
C ARG A 71 -27.06 7.19 -7.80
N ALA A 72 -27.58 8.28 -8.36
CA ALA A 72 -29.02 8.52 -8.44
C ALA A 72 -29.71 7.56 -9.41
N ALA A 73 -29.04 7.16 -10.50
CA ALA A 73 -29.55 6.18 -11.47
C ALA A 73 -29.48 4.74 -10.93
N GLU A 74 -28.48 4.42 -10.12
CA GLU A 74 -28.32 3.10 -9.49
C GLU A 74 -29.22 2.89 -8.27
N SER A 75 -29.82 3.95 -7.72
CA SER A 75 -30.77 3.84 -6.61
C SER A 75 -32.18 3.59 -7.16
N PRO A 76 -32.74 2.37 -7.10
CA PRO A 76 -34.14 2.16 -7.44
C PRO A 76 -35.02 2.98 -6.51
N ALA A 77 -35.99 3.68 -7.11
CA ALA A 77 -36.94 4.54 -6.43
C ALA A 77 -37.53 3.85 -5.18
N ARG A 78 -37.27 4.41 -4.01
CA ARG A 78 -38.30 4.42 -2.96
C ARG A 78 -39.32 5.45 -3.42
N ASP A 79 -40.38 4.96 -4.05
CA ASP A 79 -41.62 5.70 -4.21
C ASP A 79 -42.09 6.12 -2.81
N ASP A 80 -41.98 7.42 -2.51
CA ASP A 80 -42.99 8.24 -1.83
C ASP A 80 -42.35 9.54 -1.30
N ALA A 81 -42.34 10.59 -2.13
CA ALA A 81 -42.55 11.97 -1.66
C ALA A 81 -42.79 12.92 -2.85
N ALA A 82 -43.98 13.53 -2.86
CA ALA A 82 -44.44 14.53 -3.81
C ALA A 82 -43.53 15.80 -3.87
N PRO A 83 -43.57 16.59 -4.97
CA PRO A 83 -42.70 17.74 -5.12
C PRO A 83 -43.29 18.95 -4.37
N ALA A 84 -42.64 19.36 -3.27
CA ALA A 84 -42.88 20.66 -2.67
C ALA A 84 -41.89 21.67 -3.25
N ALA A 85 -42.45 22.69 -3.90
CA ALA A 85 -41.72 23.83 -4.45
C ALA A 85 -40.98 24.63 -3.36
N GLY A 86 -39.77 25.08 -3.70
CA GLY A 86 -39.17 26.32 -3.20
C GLY A 86 -38.59 26.31 -1.77
N ALA A 87 -37.32 25.89 -1.64
CA ALA A 87 -36.42 26.35 -0.58
C ALA A 87 -34.96 26.25 -1.05
N PRO A 88 -34.08 27.22 -0.71
CA PRO A 88 -32.67 27.14 -1.07
C PRO A 88 -32.01 25.99 -0.31
N ALA A 89 -31.21 25.19 -1.01
CA ALA A 89 -30.42 24.11 -0.42
C ALA A 89 -29.31 24.69 0.47
N SER A 90 -29.66 25.10 1.68
CA SER A 90 -28.72 25.34 2.77
C SER A 90 -28.37 24.01 3.44
N GLY A 91 -27.07 23.72 3.47
CA GLY A 91 -26.46 22.74 4.34
C GLY A 91 -26.48 21.32 3.79
N ALA A 92 -25.31 20.85 3.34
CA ALA A 92 -25.07 19.42 3.19
C ALA A 92 -25.40 18.74 4.53
N THR A 93 -26.39 17.86 4.52
CA THR A 93 -26.78 17.06 5.68
C THR A 93 -25.65 16.05 5.94
N VAL A 94 -24.68 16.45 6.75
CA VAL A 94 -23.63 15.56 7.24
C VAL A 94 -24.31 14.51 8.09
N VAL A 95 -24.34 13.26 7.63
CA VAL A 95 -24.68 12.12 8.47
C VAL A 95 -23.49 11.93 9.41
N PRO A 96 -23.62 12.16 10.73
CA PRO A 96 -22.55 11.86 11.63
C PRO A 96 -22.29 10.35 11.56
N LEU A 97 -21.08 9.97 11.15
CA LEU A 97 -20.56 8.63 11.40
C LEU A 97 -20.71 8.40 12.90
N SER A 98 -21.65 7.54 13.28
CA SER A 98 -21.85 7.17 14.67
C SER A 98 -20.55 6.52 15.13
N ARG A 99 -19.67 7.30 15.77
CA ARG A 99 -18.56 6.78 16.55
C ARG A 99 -19.18 5.77 17.50
N ARG A 100 -18.96 4.49 17.22
CA ARG A 100 -19.40 3.38 18.05
C ARG A 100 -18.64 3.52 19.37
N ARG A 101 -19.21 4.32 20.28
CA ARG A 101 -18.79 4.45 21.67
C ARG A 101 -18.74 3.02 22.20
N ARG A 102 -17.54 2.46 22.37
CA ARG A 102 -17.31 1.28 23.20
C ARG A 102 -17.67 1.72 24.62
N ARG A 103 -18.96 1.61 24.91
CA ARG A 103 -19.54 1.84 26.24
C ARG A 103 -18.99 0.73 27.11
N GLY A 104 -18.23 1.13 28.13
CA GLY A 104 -17.66 0.25 29.13
C GLY A 104 -18.69 -0.71 29.69
N HIS A 105 -18.30 -1.98 29.75
CA HIS A 105 -18.77 -2.86 30.80
C HIS A 105 -17.87 -2.64 32.01
N GLY A 106 -18.53 -2.37 33.13
CA GLY A 106 -17.91 -2.01 34.39
C GLY A 106 -17.13 -3.16 35.07
N PRO A 107 -16.67 -2.87 36.30
CA PRO A 107 -15.59 -3.60 36.96
C PRO A 107 -16.12 -4.87 37.64
N GLY A 108 -15.47 -6.00 37.38
CA GLY A 108 -15.69 -7.21 38.18
C GLY A 108 -15.70 -8.51 37.39
N PHE A 109 -14.55 -8.92 36.85
CA PHE A 109 -14.23 -10.34 36.73
C PHE A 109 -12.72 -10.54 36.55
N MET A 110 -12.03 -10.76 37.67
CA MET A 110 -10.72 -11.44 37.67
C MET A 110 -10.97 -12.93 37.85
N PRO A 111 -10.22 -13.77 37.13
CA PRO A 111 -9.35 -14.67 37.87
C PRO A 111 -7.91 -14.63 37.37
N LYS A 112 -7.03 -14.53 38.37
CA LYS A 112 -5.59 -14.74 38.38
C LYS A 112 -5.17 -15.98 37.58
N LEU A 113 -4.15 -15.84 36.72
CA LEU A 113 -3.15 -16.89 36.49
C LEU A 113 -1.76 -16.28 36.23
N MET A 114 -0.92 -16.41 37.25
CA MET A 114 0.51 -16.72 37.28
C MET A 114 1.49 -16.05 36.29
N MET A 115 2.32 -15.21 36.91
CA MET A 115 3.63 -14.71 36.52
C MET A 115 4.66 -15.86 36.46
N VAL A 116 5.46 -15.93 35.38
CA VAL A 116 6.84 -16.47 35.41
C VAL A 116 7.71 -15.60 34.51
N ALA A 117 8.70 -14.97 35.13
CA ALA A 117 9.78 -14.24 34.49
C ALA A 117 10.93 -15.20 34.15
N ALA A 118 11.48 -15.08 32.95
CA ALA A 118 12.85 -15.50 32.66
C ALA A 118 13.45 -14.47 31.69
N ALA A 119 14.30 -13.60 32.24
CA ALA A 119 15.12 -12.68 31.49
C ALA A 119 16.22 -13.46 30.77
N ALA A 120 16.36 -13.26 29.47
CA ALA A 120 17.57 -13.58 28.73
C ALA A 120 18.03 -12.29 28.05
N VAL A 121 18.95 -11.61 28.71
CA VAL A 121 19.73 -10.50 28.16
C VAL A 121 20.72 -11.09 27.16
N VAL A 122 20.53 -10.81 25.87
CA VAL A 122 21.58 -10.99 24.86
C VAL A 122 22.18 -9.63 24.58
N ILE A 123 23.30 -9.36 25.25
CA ILE A 123 24.26 -8.34 24.87
C ILE A 123 25.12 -8.96 23.77
N GLY A 124 24.87 -8.57 22.53
CA GLY A 124 25.83 -8.66 21.43
C GLY A 124 25.80 -7.31 20.73
N GLY A 125 26.83 -6.47 20.70
CA GLY A 125 28.26 -6.75 20.83
C GLY A 125 28.86 -6.92 19.44
N GLY A 126 29.20 -5.81 18.77
CA GLY A 126 29.90 -5.75 17.47
C GLY A 126 29.05 -5.13 16.36
N GLY A 127 29.46 -4.11 15.62
CA GLY A 127 30.68 -3.32 15.64
C GLY A 127 30.45 -2.07 14.78
N ALA A 128 30.91 -0.91 15.26
CA ALA A 128 30.88 0.33 14.51
C ALA A 128 32.03 0.33 13.49
N ALA A 129 31.71 0.35 12.19
CA ALA A 129 32.66 0.76 11.18
C ALA A 129 32.59 2.30 11.06
N VAL A 130 33.48 2.97 11.78
CA VAL A 130 33.70 4.41 11.62
C VAL A 130 34.62 4.58 10.40
N PHE A 131 34.05 4.83 9.22
CA PHE A 131 34.87 5.28 8.09
C PHE A 131 35.18 6.77 8.28
N ASN A 132 36.40 7.00 8.74
CA ASN A 132 37.03 8.30 8.83
C ASN A 132 37.46 8.72 7.41
N GLY A 133 36.54 9.36 6.68
CA GLY A 133 36.82 9.97 5.38
C GLY A 133 37.59 11.27 5.58
N MET A 134 38.91 11.21 5.42
CA MET A 134 39.80 12.37 5.39
C MET A 134 39.33 13.42 4.38
N LEU A 135 39.12 14.63 4.86
CA LEU A 135 39.24 15.84 4.07
C LEU A 135 40.70 15.99 3.61
N SER A 136 40.92 16.12 2.31
CA SER A 136 42.06 16.87 1.77
C SER A 136 41.54 17.85 0.72
N PRO A 137 41.87 19.15 0.84
CA PRO A 137 41.47 20.19 -0.09
C PRO A 137 42.54 20.41 -1.17
N ALA A 138 42.11 20.61 -2.42
CA ALA A 138 42.77 21.37 -3.49
C ALA A 138 42.03 21.02 -4.80
N ALA A 139 41.20 21.91 -5.34
CA ALA A 139 41.54 23.04 -6.21
C ALA A 139 41.31 22.71 -7.70
N ASP A 140 40.56 23.62 -8.33
CA ASP A 140 40.47 23.93 -9.77
C ASP A 140 39.66 23.05 -10.75
N GLN A 141 38.50 23.62 -11.10
CA GLN A 141 38.06 23.97 -12.46
C GLN A 141 38.28 22.94 -13.59
N SER A 142 37.19 22.40 -14.12
CA SER A 142 36.77 22.66 -15.50
C SER A 142 35.40 22.05 -15.80
N SER A 143 34.56 22.84 -16.47
CA SER A 143 33.34 22.37 -17.14
C SER A 143 33.70 21.29 -18.16
N GLY A 144 33.08 20.12 -18.03
CA GLY A 144 33.17 19.02 -18.98
C GLY A 144 31.82 18.31 -19.07
N VAL A 145 31.13 18.51 -20.19
CA VAL A 145 29.91 17.80 -20.58
C VAL A 145 30.20 16.29 -20.58
N ALA A 146 29.45 15.51 -19.78
CA ALA A 146 29.57 14.07 -19.77
C ALA A 146 28.86 13.47 -21.01
N ALA A 147 29.65 12.85 -21.89
CA ALA A 147 29.15 11.81 -22.80
C ALA A 147 29.14 10.47 -22.05
N PRO A 148 28.20 9.54 -22.35
CA PRO A 148 28.15 8.26 -21.67
C PRO A 148 29.27 7.35 -22.19
N LEU A 149 30.16 6.93 -21.29
CA LEU A 149 31.07 5.82 -21.50
C LEU A 149 30.31 4.52 -21.19
N GLN A 150 30.20 3.65 -22.19
CA GLN A 150 29.96 2.22 -22.00
C GLN A 150 31.19 1.63 -21.32
N GLU A 151 31.01 1.07 -20.13
CA GLU A 151 31.95 0.13 -19.52
C GLU A 151 31.25 -1.22 -19.32
N GLU A 152 31.83 -2.23 -19.96
CA GLU A 152 31.59 -3.64 -19.71
C GLU A 152 32.22 -4.05 -18.37
N GLY A 153 31.47 -4.80 -17.56
CA GLY A 153 32.04 -5.78 -16.64
C GLY A 153 32.29 -5.32 -15.21
N GLY A 154 31.29 -5.53 -14.35
CA GLY A 154 31.43 -5.47 -12.89
C GLY A 154 30.16 -4.98 -12.21
N GLY A 155 29.08 -5.75 -12.29
CA GLY A 155 27.78 -5.42 -11.70
C GLY A 155 27.82 -5.46 -10.17
N GLU A 156 28.35 -4.42 -9.56
CA GLU A 156 28.07 -4.07 -8.17
C GLU A 156 26.60 -3.60 -8.13
N ALA A 157 25.74 -4.37 -7.46
CA ALA A 157 24.32 -4.06 -7.33
C ALA A 157 24.17 -2.69 -6.65
N ALA A 158 23.88 -1.67 -7.46
CA ALA A 158 23.38 -0.40 -6.96
C ALA A 158 22.20 -0.69 -6.01
N PRO A 159 22.07 0.02 -4.88
CA PRO A 159 20.91 -0.15 -4.03
C PRO A 159 19.67 0.08 -4.89
N GLU A 160 18.74 -0.89 -4.91
CA GLU A 160 17.44 -0.79 -5.56
C GLU A 160 16.69 0.40 -4.96
N ALA A 161 16.95 1.58 -5.49
CA ALA A 161 16.22 2.78 -5.21
C ALA A 161 14.81 2.57 -5.78
N ALA A 162 13.87 2.23 -4.89
CA ALA A 162 12.42 2.28 -5.08
C ALA A 162 11.93 1.94 -6.50
N GLN A 163 12.20 0.72 -6.98
CA GLN A 163 11.45 0.24 -8.14
C GLN A 163 9.98 0.12 -7.72
N SER A 164 9.11 0.90 -8.36
CA SER A 164 7.67 0.84 -8.14
C SER A 164 7.20 -0.57 -8.49
N TYR A 165 6.87 -1.33 -7.47
CA TYR A 165 6.41 -2.70 -7.61
C TYR A 165 4.99 -2.71 -8.16
N THR A 166 4.81 -3.22 -9.37
CA THR A 166 3.49 -3.42 -9.97
C THR A 166 3.33 -4.88 -10.39
N PRO A 167 2.31 -5.61 -9.90
CA PRO A 167 2.04 -6.95 -10.38
C PRO A 167 1.77 -6.94 -11.89
N GLN A 168 2.23 -7.97 -12.60
CA GLN A 168 1.83 -8.15 -14.00
C GLN A 168 0.39 -8.67 -14.04
N VAL A 169 -0.44 -8.08 -14.89
CA VAL A 169 -1.84 -8.51 -15.05
C VAL A 169 -2.01 -9.23 -16.36
N VAL A 170 -2.57 -10.44 -16.32
CA VAL A 170 -2.90 -11.27 -17.48
C VAL A 170 -4.39 -11.60 -17.49
N ARG A 171 -4.88 -12.16 -18.59
CA ARG A 171 -6.25 -12.69 -18.71
C ARG A 171 -6.20 -14.07 -19.34
N SER A 172 -6.37 -15.10 -18.53
CA SER A 172 -6.35 -16.49 -18.99
C SER A 172 -7.69 -16.99 -19.53
N GLU A 173 -8.78 -16.26 -19.24
CA GLU A 173 -10.18 -16.69 -19.47
C GLU A 173 -10.54 -17.99 -18.72
N THR A 174 -9.72 -18.41 -17.76
CA THR A 174 -9.95 -19.62 -16.97
C THR A 174 -11.12 -19.42 -16.01
N VAL A 175 -11.99 -20.42 -15.93
CA VAL A 175 -12.99 -20.52 -14.86
C VAL A 175 -12.40 -21.41 -13.78
N TYR A 176 -11.82 -20.79 -12.76
CA TYR A 176 -11.22 -21.48 -11.62
C TYR A 176 -12.29 -22.16 -10.77
N THR A 177 -11.99 -23.31 -10.20
CA THR A 177 -12.86 -23.99 -9.24
C THR A 177 -12.03 -24.48 -8.06
N ASP A 178 -12.64 -24.55 -6.86
CA ASP A 178 -12.01 -25.10 -5.65
C ASP A 178 -11.37 -26.49 -5.92
N ALA A 179 -12.08 -27.36 -6.65
CA ALA A 179 -11.64 -28.72 -6.93
C ALA A 179 -10.42 -28.83 -7.86
N SER A 180 -10.08 -27.77 -8.60
CA SER A 180 -9.02 -27.78 -9.61
C SER A 180 -8.11 -26.54 -9.56
N LEU A 181 -8.18 -25.77 -8.47
CA LEU A 181 -7.44 -24.52 -8.34
C LEU A 181 -5.92 -24.74 -8.53
N PRO A 182 -5.27 -25.75 -7.90
CA PRO A 182 -3.83 -25.96 -8.09
C PRO A 182 -3.45 -26.28 -9.54
N GLU A 183 -4.18 -27.16 -10.22
CA GLU A 183 -3.88 -27.55 -11.60
C GLU A 183 -4.09 -26.38 -12.57
N GLN A 184 -5.18 -25.62 -12.39
CA GLN A 184 -5.48 -24.45 -13.21
C GLN A 184 -4.47 -23.33 -12.99
N ALA A 185 -4.09 -23.08 -11.74
CA ALA A 185 -3.09 -22.07 -11.39
C ALA A 185 -1.70 -22.41 -11.94
N ALA A 186 -1.30 -23.68 -11.93
CA ALA A 186 -0.06 -24.13 -12.55
C ALA A 186 -0.06 -23.87 -14.06
N LEU A 187 -1.15 -24.21 -14.76
CA LEU A 187 -1.30 -23.94 -16.19
C LEU A 187 -1.23 -22.44 -16.53
N THR A 188 -1.78 -21.58 -15.66
CA THR A 188 -1.71 -20.13 -15.81
C THR A 188 -0.28 -19.62 -15.60
N LEU A 189 0.44 -20.12 -14.60
CA LEU A 189 1.84 -19.76 -14.37
C LEU A 189 2.75 -20.17 -15.53
N ASP A 190 2.59 -21.38 -16.07
CA ASP A 190 3.37 -21.89 -17.21
C ASP A 190 3.25 -21.00 -18.46
N ARG A 191 2.11 -20.34 -18.62
CA ARG A 191 1.83 -19.41 -19.73
C ARG A 191 2.16 -17.97 -19.39
N SER A 192 2.45 -17.67 -18.13
CA SER A 192 2.65 -16.31 -17.66
C SER A 192 4.08 -15.82 -17.97
N PRO A 193 4.27 -14.52 -18.20
CA PRO A 193 5.60 -13.93 -18.37
C PRO A 193 6.48 -14.00 -17.10
N VAL A 194 5.90 -14.27 -15.92
CA VAL A 194 6.65 -14.37 -14.65
C VAL A 194 7.12 -15.79 -14.33
N GLY A 195 6.57 -16.80 -15.01
CA GLY A 195 6.90 -18.22 -14.82
C GLY A 195 8.19 -18.67 -15.51
N GLY A 196 8.98 -17.77 -16.09
CA GLY A 196 10.12 -18.17 -16.90
C GLY A 196 9.72 -18.70 -18.29
N ALA A 197 10.63 -19.40 -18.96
CA ALA A 197 10.37 -19.93 -20.30
C ALA A 197 9.33 -21.07 -20.21
N PRO A 198 8.33 -21.12 -21.11
CA PRO A 198 7.27 -22.12 -21.04
C PRO A 198 7.88 -23.53 -21.12
N SER A 199 7.55 -24.37 -20.12
CA SER A 199 8.02 -25.76 -20.03
C SER A 199 7.43 -26.67 -21.13
N SER A 200 6.42 -26.19 -21.86
CA SER A 200 5.74 -26.91 -22.93
C SER A 200 6.05 -26.29 -24.30
N GLU A 201 6.74 -27.05 -25.15
CA GLU A 201 6.95 -26.66 -26.56
C GLU A 201 5.59 -26.46 -27.27
N GLY A 202 5.33 -25.24 -27.73
CA GLY A 202 4.14 -24.90 -28.53
C GLY A 202 3.01 -24.17 -27.79
N VAL A 203 3.20 -23.79 -26.53
CA VAL A 203 2.24 -22.92 -25.82
C VAL A 203 2.69 -21.47 -25.94
N GLU A 204 1.88 -20.63 -26.58
CA GLU A 204 2.18 -19.20 -26.65
C GLU A 204 2.01 -18.53 -25.28
N PRO A 205 2.98 -17.69 -24.86
CA PRO A 205 2.88 -16.97 -23.59
C PRO A 205 1.73 -15.96 -23.63
N MET A 206 1.08 -15.77 -22.49
CA MET A 206 0.06 -14.74 -22.32
C MET A 206 0.70 -13.35 -22.36
N ALA A 207 0.08 -12.46 -23.12
CA ALA A 207 0.45 -11.05 -23.11
C ALA A 207 -0.13 -10.36 -21.86
N PRO A 208 0.60 -9.39 -21.27
CA PRO A 208 0.04 -8.49 -20.28
C PRO A 208 -1.19 -7.77 -20.82
N VAL A 209 -2.19 -7.56 -19.96
CA VAL A 209 -3.42 -6.86 -20.29
C VAL A 209 -3.24 -5.35 -20.13
N GLU A 210 -3.52 -4.60 -21.20
CA GLU A 210 -3.64 -3.14 -21.14
C GLU A 210 -5.03 -2.68 -21.68
N PRO A 211 -5.73 -1.78 -20.98
CA PRO A 211 -5.37 -1.20 -19.69
C PRO A 211 -5.60 -2.18 -18.53
N VAL A 212 -4.81 -2.03 -17.46
CA VAL A 212 -4.98 -2.78 -16.20
C VAL A 212 -6.37 -2.51 -15.62
N PRO A 213 -7.14 -3.53 -15.21
CA PRO A 213 -8.44 -3.32 -14.60
C PRO A 213 -8.34 -2.46 -13.34
N ALA A 214 -9.25 -1.50 -13.19
CA ALA A 214 -9.27 -0.60 -12.04
C ALA A 214 -9.35 -1.37 -10.71
N GLY A 215 -8.54 -0.97 -9.75
CA GLY A 215 -8.54 -1.52 -8.38
C GLY A 215 -7.69 -2.79 -8.19
N VAL A 216 -7.16 -3.41 -9.24
CA VAL A 216 -6.31 -4.62 -9.12
C VAL A 216 -5.08 -4.34 -8.27
N GLU A 217 -4.38 -3.25 -8.56
CA GLU A 217 -3.15 -2.87 -7.85
C GLU A 217 -3.43 -2.56 -6.37
N GLU A 218 -4.47 -1.78 -6.09
CA GLU A 218 -4.87 -1.44 -4.72
C GLU A 218 -5.24 -2.70 -3.92
N CYS A 219 -6.01 -3.62 -4.53
CA CYS A 219 -6.35 -4.88 -3.90
C CYS A 219 -5.13 -5.76 -3.63
N ALA A 220 -4.21 -5.87 -4.60
CA ALA A 220 -2.98 -6.63 -4.43
C ALA A 220 -2.08 -6.04 -3.32
N LEU A 221 -2.00 -4.71 -3.22
CA LEU A 221 -1.26 -4.04 -2.14
C LEU A 221 -1.89 -4.31 -0.77
N LEU A 222 -3.21 -4.11 -0.64
CA LEU A 222 -3.92 -4.32 0.61
C LEU A 222 -3.87 -5.77 1.10
N LEU A 223 -4.03 -6.75 0.21
CA LEU A 223 -3.83 -8.15 0.58
C LEU A 223 -2.36 -8.46 0.88
N GLY A 224 -1.42 -7.81 0.19
CA GLY A 224 0.01 -8.02 0.40
C GLY A 224 0.43 -7.59 1.81
N GLU A 225 -0.07 -6.44 2.26
CA GLU A 225 0.11 -5.95 3.63
C GLU A 225 -0.52 -6.89 4.67
N GLU A 226 -1.78 -7.33 4.43
CA GLU A 226 -2.51 -8.22 5.35
C GLU A 226 -1.80 -9.57 5.52
N PHE A 227 -1.31 -10.17 4.43
CA PHE A 227 -0.68 -11.50 4.45
C PHE A 227 0.84 -11.46 4.58
N GLY A 228 1.45 -10.27 4.63
CA GLY A 228 2.91 -10.12 4.65
C GLY A 228 3.58 -10.72 3.42
N THR A 229 2.95 -10.60 2.25
CA THR A 229 3.39 -11.20 1.00
C THR A 229 3.37 -10.18 -0.15
N ARG A 230 3.94 -10.55 -1.30
CA ARG A 230 3.94 -9.72 -2.51
C ARG A 230 3.39 -10.54 -3.68
N PHE A 231 2.48 -9.96 -4.45
CA PHE A 231 1.88 -10.65 -5.61
C PHE A 231 2.54 -10.24 -6.90
N THR A 232 3.19 -11.15 -7.62
CA THR A 232 3.95 -10.82 -8.84
C THR A 232 3.11 -10.92 -10.10
N LEU A 233 2.02 -11.68 -10.04
CA LEU A 233 1.09 -11.90 -11.15
C LEU A 233 -0.34 -11.84 -10.63
N VAL A 234 -1.22 -11.25 -11.44
CA VAL A 234 -2.67 -11.29 -11.26
C VAL A 234 -3.29 -11.77 -12.56
N ASP A 235 -4.18 -12.76 -12.47
CA ASP A 235 -5.00 -13.22 -13.57
C ASP A 235 -6.45 -12.70 -13.41
N ASP A 236 -6.91 -11.90 -14.36
CA ASP A 236 -8.29 -11.40 -14.45
C ASP A 236 -9.18 -12.47 -15.08
N ALA A 237 -9.86 -13.26 -14.23
CA ALA A 237 -10.48 -14.52 -14.60
C ALA A 237 -11.88 -14.67 -13.97
N SER A 238 -12.41 -15.91 -13.96
CA SER A 238 -13.68 -16.24 -13.31
C SER A 238 -13.49 -17.34 -12.27
N TYR A 239 -14.37 -17.42 -11.28
CA TYR A 239 -14.33 -18.43 -10.22
C TYR A 239 -15.70 -19.04 -9.91
N GLY A 240 -15.70 -20.35 -9.66
CA GLY A 240 -16.86 -21.15 -9.29
C GLY A 240 -17.78 -21.49 -10.47
N ASP A 241 -18.77 -22.34 -10.20
CA ASP A 241 -19.72 -22.85 -11.21
C ASP A 241 -20.56 -21.75 -11.88
N GLY A 242 -20.72 -20.61 -11.20
CA GLY A 242 -21.43 -19.44 -11.71
C GLY A 242 -20.58 -18.55 -12.63
N GLY A 243 -19.27 -18.80 -12.77
CA GLY A 243 -18.38 -17.97 -13.57
C GLY A 243 -18.30 -16.53 -13.08
N SER A 244 -18.38 -16.32 -11.77
CA SER A 244 -18.28 -14.97 -11.19
C SER A 244 -16.89 -14.42 -11.43
N ARG A 245 -16.78 -13.17 -11.86
CA ARG A 245 -15.48 -12.52 -12.05
C ARG A 245 -14.66 -12.55 -10.77
N ALA A 246 -13.39 -12.95 -10.88
CA ALA A 246 -12.44 -13.02 -9.77
C ALA A 246 -11.04 -12.62 -10.24
N TRP A 247 -10.20 -12.21 -9.29
CA TRP A 247 -8.77 -12.04 -9.52
C TRP A 247 -8.02 -13.18 -8.86
N VAL A 248 -7.14 -13.83 -9.61
CA VAL A 248 -6.26 -14.87 -9.07
C VAL A 248 -4.86 -14.30 -8.92
N LEU A 249 -4.44 -14.11 -7.67
CA LEU A 249 -3.17 -13.46 -7.32
C LEU A 249 -2.14 -14.54 -6.96
N PHE A 250 -0.92 -14.37 -7.47
CA PHE A 250 0.18 -15.32 -7.29
C PHE A 250 1.32 -14.66 -6.51
N ALA A 251 1.67 -15.22 -5.37
CA ALA A 251 2.75 -14.75 -4.51
C ALA A 251 3.89 -15.77 -4.44
N PRO A 252 5.12 -15.43 -4.86
CA PRO A 252 6.25 -16.35 -4.81
C PRO A 252 6.71 -16.60 -3.35
N ARG A 253 6.94 -17.87 -3.02
CA ARG A 253 7.43 -18.36 -1.73
C ARG A 253 8.45 -19.47 -1.94
N GLY A 254 9.70 -19.08 -2.20
CA GLY A 254 10.77 -20.02 -2.54
C GLY A 254 10.52 -20.66 -3.90
N GLU A 255 10.41 -21.99 -3.95
CA GLU A 255 10.13 -22.77 -5.18
C GLU A 255 8.63 -22.97 -5.44
N ARG A 256 7.77 -22.27 -4.70
CA ARG A 256 6.30 -22.38 -4.80
C ARG A 256 5.67 -21.02 -4.97
N TYR A 257 4.44 -21.03 -5.46
CA TYR A 257 3.55 -19.88 -5.45
C TYR A 257 2.36 -20.17 -4.52
N GLU A 258 2.08 -19.22 -3.64
CA GLU A 258 0.79 -19.14 -2.95
C GLU A 258 -0.21 -18.47 -3.89
N VAL A 259 -1.40 -19.04 -4.01
CA VAL A 259 -2.43 -18.62 -4.96
C VAL A 259 -3.65 -18.20 -4.17
N TYR A 260 -4.18 -17.01 -4.47
CA TYR A 260 -5.35 -16.46 -3.80
C TYR A 260 -6.40 -16.11 -4.85
N VAL A 261 -7.60 -16.65 -4.69
CA VAL A 261 -8.75 -16.24 -5.48
C VAL A 261 -9.48 -15.15 -4.72
N VAL A 262 -9.64 -13.99 -5.33
CA VAL A 262 -10.11 -12.78 -4.67
C VAL A 262 -11.29 -12.18 -5.41
N ASP A 263 -12.31 -11.79 -4.66
CA ASP A 263 -13.45 -11.03 -5.18
C ASP A 263 -13.00 -9.58 -5.51
N PRO A 264 -13.28 -9.05 -6.72
CA PRO A 264 -12.89 -7.69 -7.13
C PRO A 264 -13.41 -6.57 -6.20
N ARG A 265 -14.39 -6.86 -5.33
CA ARG A 265 -14.85 -5.95 -4.28
C ARG A 265 -13.76 -5.62 -3.26
N CYS A 266 -12.64 -6.35 -3.20
CA CYS A 266 -11.48 -5.98 -2.38
C CYS A 266 -10.99 -4.54 -2.66
N ALA A 267 -11.13 -4.06 -3.90
CA ALA A 267 -10.75 -2.70 -4.29
C ALA A 267 -11.71 -1.61 -3.77
N GLN A 268 -12.86 -1.97 -3.21
CA GLN A 268 -13.84 -1.00 -2.68
C GLN A 268 -13.58 -0.67 -1.21
N GLY A 269 -12.53 -1.23 -0.61
CA GLY A 269 -12.23 -1.15 0.81
C GLY A 269 -13.10 -2.08 1.66
N GLY A 270 -12.60 -2.44 2.83
CA GLY A 270 -13.29 -3.35 3.74
C GLY A 270 -12.34 -4.35 4.40
N ASP A 271 -12.90 -5.44 4.90
CA ASP A 271 -12.13 -6.56 5.44
C ASP A 271 -11.57 -7.38 4.27
N THR A 272 -10.28 -7.17 3.98
CA THR A 272 -9.55 -7.78 2.85
C THR A 272 -9.54 -9.30 2.94
N ALA A 273 -9.39 -9.85 4.16
CA ALA A 273 -9.43 -11.29 4.40
C ALA A 273 -10.77 -11.92 4.00
N LYS A 274 -11.88 -11.19 4.13
CA LYS A 274 -13.20 -11.65 3.67
C LYS A 274 -13.40 -11.62 2.16
N SER A 275 -12.50 -10.95 1.43
CA SER A 275 -12.55 -10.90 -0.03
C SER A 275 -11.84 -12.09 -0.67
N VAL A 276 -11.09 -12.88 0.11
CA VAL A 276 -10.49 -14.14 -0.35
C VAL A 276 -11.57 -15.21 -0.43
N LEU A 277 -11.82 -15.70 -1.63
CA LEU A 277 -12.79 -16.74 -1.94
C LEU A 277 -12.21 -18.14 -1.78
N ASP A 278 -10.93 -18.30 -2.10
CA ASP A 278 -10.20 -19.57 -2.02
C ASP A 278 -8.68 -19.35 -2.01
N GLN A 279 -7.93 -20.36 -1.59
CA GLN A 279 -6.47 -20.32 -1.52
C GLN A 279 -5.85 -21.68 -1.86
N GLY A 280 -4.76 -21.65 -2.63
CA GLY A 280 -4.00 -22.84 -3.02
C GLY A 280 -2.50 -22.62 -2.97
N THR A 281 -1.76 -23.66 -3.32
CA THR A 281 -0.30 -23.59 -3.52
C THR A 281 0.07 -24.42 -4.72
N VAL A 282 0.95 -23.87 -5.56
CA VAL A 282 1.47 -24.53 -6.77
C VAL A 282 2.98 -24.47 -6.78
N GLN A 283 3.62 -25.40 -7.49
CA GLN A 283 5.06 -25.36 -7.69
C GLN A 283 5.40 -24.30 -8.73
N ALA A 284 6.56 -23.67 -8.60
CA ALA A 284 7.09 -22.86 -9.68
C ALA A 284 7.40 -23.76 -10.91
N PRO A 285 7.15 -23.26 -12.13
CA PRO A 285 7.57 -23.91 -13.38
C PRO A 285 9.08 -24.18 -13.47
#